data_AF-A0A4S3LN57-F1
#
_entry.id   AF-A0A4S3LN57-F1
#
_cell.length_a   1.000
_cell.length_b   1.000
_cell.length_c   1.000
_cell.angle_alpha   90.00
_cell.angle_beta   90.00
_cell.angle_gamma   90.00
#
_symmetry.space_group_name_H-M   'P 1'
#
loop_
_entity.id
_entity.type
_entity.pdbx_description
1 polymer ?
#
loop_
_entity_poly.entity_id
_entity_poly.type
_entity_poly.pdbx_seq_one_letter_code
_entity_poly.pdbx_strand_id
1 'polypeptide(L)'
;MPSSMTFRTRSGRLLPAIIVAMLLASCTGQAPQAPTESVQGAATGSSDYYLQQAQQSGDDNKADWQLLAVRALVREGKAAEAYNQLKTLPQELTAAQQLEQKLTTAEVQLAIKDFAPAATTLSTIDPTALTNDQKARYYQAQIDASQGRVSLGVIRAYIAQEPLLQGQPHQDNIDRTWMSLTQLSPQDASSIVINADENTLQGWLDLLSVWQSNKQDPDLLKAGIKDWQRRYPVNPAAKNLPTQLNNVLTFQPASTGKIALFLPMSGPAQVYGNAIQQGFNAAMTGQVSQPAPQGASADQNAQAQPPVDPNAAVSTSAPEATATQAEQPQTPAPVATPVASSNAQVKVYDTNGQPLAALLTQAQQDGATLVVGPLLKDQVNELASDQTPLNVLALNQPETEKNSPNICYFALSPEDEAQDAARHMWSQQKRMPLLLVPRGNFGDRIAQAFANEWQKLGGQTVLKQGLGSAGELRSSIGSGIRLTGTPVMTSNTAAPAQAQGVTIGGITIPAPPTDAQIVQGSSGGAVDSVYVVATQSELTLIKPMLDMSGSGRSRPSVYASSRSYQAGAGPDYRLEMEGVQFSD
;
A
#
# COMPACT_ATOMS: atom_id res chain seq x y z
N MET A 1 49.10 -88.27 -39.69
CA MET A 1 49.09 -88.25 -38.21
C MET A 1 49.90 -87.05 -37.77
N PRO A 2 49.55 -86.30 -36.71
CA PRO A 2 48.22 -85.96 -36.16
C PRO A 2 47.53 -84.88 -37.08
N SER A 3 46.60 -83.99 -36.70
CA SER A 3 45.37 -84.15 -35.87
C SER A 3 44.27 -83.11 -36.23
N SER A 4 43.10 -83.34 -35.62
CA SER A 4 41.90 -82.52 -35.35
C SER A 4 42.12 -81.08 -34.82
N MET A 5 41.17 -80.12 -34.91
CA MET A 5 39.69 -80.27 -34.90
C MET A 5 38.90 -79.10 -35.54
N THR A 6 37.89 -79.46 -36.36
CA THR A 6 36.59 -78.78 -36.61
C THR A 6 36.45 -77.26 -36.87
N PHE A 7 36.00 -76.94 -38.09
CA PHE A 7 35.14 -75.78 -38.39
C PHE A 7 33.75 -75.91 -37.74
N ARG A 8 33.12 -74.79 -37.37
CA ARG A 8 31.66 -74.62 -37.53
C ARG A 8 31.26 -73.16 -37.80
N THR A 9 30.75 -72.92 -38.99
CA THR A 9 30.15 -71.65 -39.44
C THR A 9 28.67 -71.54 -39.05
N ARG A 10 28.22 -70.30 -38.85
CA ARG A 10 26.86 -69.78 -39.17
C ARG A 10 26.97 -68.24 -39.11
N SER A 11 27.28 -67.57 -40.21
CA SER A 11 26.33 -67.15 -41.27
C SER A 11 25.30 -66.15 -40.75
N GLY A 12 25.51 -64.85 -41.04
CA GLY A 12 24.71 -63.76 -40.47
C GLY A 12 24.85 -62.40 -41.13
N ARG A 13 24.77 -62.34 -42.48
CA ARG A 13 24.60 -61.13 -43.32
C ARG A 13 25.78 -60.15 -43.45
N LEU A 14 26.47 -60.26 -44.59
CA LEU A 14 27.25 -59.19 -45.21
C LEU A 14 26.37 -58.42 -46.23
N LEU A 15 26.76 -57.16 -46.49
CA LEU A 15 26.13 -56.13 -47.35
C LEU A 15 24.78 -55.54 -46.85
N PRO A 16 24.51 -54.23 -47.10
CA PRO A 16 25.23 -53.32 -48.02
C PRO A 16 25.89 -52.11 -47.34
N ALA A 17 27.23 -52.05 -47.35
CA ALA A 17 28.00 -50.91 -46.82
C ALA A 17 28.19 -49.75 -47.84
N ILE A 18 27.41 -49.71 -48.94
CA ILE A 18 27.60 -48.77 -50.06
C ILE A 18 26.44 -47.76 -50.20
N ILE A 19 25.36 -47.89 -49.40
CA ILE A 19 24.27 -46.88 -49.38
C ILE A 19 24.50 -45.78 -48.33
N VAL A 20 25.28 -46.05 -47.27
CA VAL A 20 25.54 -45.08 -46.18
C VAL A 20 26.45 -43.92 -46.62
N ALA A 21 27.32 -44.13 -47.62
CA ALA A 21 28.24 -43.10 -48.10
C ALA A 21 27.59 -41.99 -48.94
N MET A 22 26.35 -42.16 -49.41
CA MET A 22 25.58 -41.12 -50.14
C MET A 22 24.54 -40.40 -49.27
N LEU A 23 24.32 -40.82 -48.02
CA LEU A 23 23.40 -40.15 -47.07
C LEU A 23 24.10 -39.15 -46.14
N LEU A 24 25.41 -38.94 -46.29
CA LEU A 24 26.20 -37.96 -45.52
C LEU A 24 26.59 -36.71 -46.32
N ALA A 25 26.04 -36.54 -47.53
CA ALA A 25 26.31 -35.41 -48.43
C ALA A 25 25.09 -34.47 -48.65
N SER A 26 24.03 -34.61 -47.85
CA SER A 26 22.79 -33.82 -47.97
C SER A 26 22.34 -33.15 -46.67
N CYS A 27 23.22 -33.06 -45.66
CA CYS A 27 23.12 -31.98 -44.68
C CYS A 27 23.74 -30.72 -45.29
N THR A 28 23.02 -30.08 -46.22
CA THR A 28 23.23 -28.66 -46.47
C THR A 28 23.05 -27.96 -45.13
N GLY A 29 24.13 -27.40 -44.56
CA GLY A 29 24.02 -26.66 -43.32
C GLY A 29 22.97 -25.56 -43.50
N GLN A 30 21.85 -25.69 -42.80
CA GLN A 30 20.89 -24.61 -42.71
C GLN A 30 21.66 -23.43 -42.10
N ALA A 31 21.79 -22.35 -42.87
CA ALA A 31 22.34 -21.11 -42.33
C ALA A 31 21.53 -20.75 -41.07
N PRO A 32 22.17 -20.30 -39.98
CA PRO A 32 21.51 -20.04 -38.72
C PRO A 32 20.31 -19.13 -38.97
N GLN A 33 19.11 -19.66 -38.73
CA GLN A 33 17.88 -19.00 -39.13
C GLN A 33 17.80 -17.64 -38.42
N ALA A 34 17.52 -16.59 -39.19
CA ALA A 34 17.18 -15.31 -38.62
C ALA A 34 15.99 -15.47 -37.67
N PRO A 35 15.89 -14.66 -36.60
CA PRO A 35 14.74 -14.67 -35.71
C PRO A 35 13.42 -14.69 -36.47
N THR A 36 12.52 -15.60 -36.11
CA THR A 36 11.13 -15.57 -36.59
C THR A 36 10.38 -14.34 -36.05
N GLU A 37 10.89 -13.74 -34.99
CA GLU A 37 10.44 -12.47 -34.42
C GLU A 37 11.46 -11.37 -34.75
N SER A 38 11.06 -10.36 -35.53
CA SER A 38 11.92 -9.19 -35.78
C SER A 38 12.31 -8.52 -34.45
N VAL A 39 13.56 -8.08 -34.32
CA VAL A 39 14.06 -7.32 -33.14
C VAL A 39 13.22 -6.08 -32.85
N GLN A 40 12.56 -5.53 -33.87
CA GLN A 40 11.71 -4.34 -33.81
C GLN A 40 10.27 -4.64 -33.32
N GLY A 41 9.93 -5.91 -33.10
CA GLY A 41 8.65 -6.37 -32.58
C GLY A 41 8.72 -6.78 -31.10
N ALA A 42 7.63 -7.34 -30.59
CA ALA A 42 7.57 -7.84 -29.21
C ALA A 42 8.41 -9.11 -29.04
N ALA A 43 9.35 -9.10 -28.08
CA ALA A 43 10.12 -10.29 -27.71
C ALA A 43 9.25 -11.22 -26.84
N THR A 44 8.61 -12.25 -27.39
CA THR A 44 7.67 -13.10 -26.62
C THR A 44 8.33 -14.26 -25.87
N GLY A 45 9.50 -14.73 -26.30
CA GLY A 45 10.29 -15.79 -25.67
C GLY A 45 11.01 -15.37 -24.37
N SER A 46 11.61 -16.35 -23.68
CA SER A 46 12.42 -16.12 -22.47
C SER A 46 13.86 -15.71 -22.80
N SER A 47 14.54 -15.10 -21.82
CA SER A 47 15.95 -14.73 -21.93
C SER A 47 16.84 -15.93 -22.29
N ASP A 48 16.66 -17.05 -21.60
CA ASP A 48 17.45 -18.27 -21.79
C ASP A 48 17.30 -18.83 -23.22
N TYR A 49 16.10 -18.78 -23.80
CA TYR A 49 15.85 -19.17 -25.19
C TYR A 49 16.63 -18.29 -26.16
N TYR A 50 16.51 -16.97 -26.04
CA TYR A 50 17.20 -16.03 -26.92
C TYR A 50 18.73 -16.08 -26.77
N LEU A 51 19.25 -16.25 -25.54
CA LEU A 51 20.68 -16.46 -25.30
C LEU A 51 21.19 -17.75 -25.95
N GLN A 52 20.40 -18.83 -25.91
CA GLN A 52 20.74 -20.08 -26.59
C GLN A 52 20.78 -19.90 -28.12
N GLN A 53 19.81 -19.18 -28.70
CA GLN A 53 19.83 -18.88 -30.14
C GLN A 53 21.01 -17.97 -30.54
N ALA A 54 21.36 -16.99 -29.70
CA ALA A 54 22.52 -16.12 -29.91
C ALA A 54 23.86 -16.89 -29.92
N GLN A 55 23.99 -17.94 -29.11
CA GLN A 55 25.19 -18.81 -29.10
C GLN A 55 25.30 -19.71 -30.33
N GLN A 56 24.17 -20.03 -30.98
CA GLN A 56 24.11 -20.91 -32.15
C GLN A 56 24.11 -20.15 -33.49
N SER A 57 24.03 -18.81 -33.43
CA SER A 57 23.93 -17.94 -34.60
C SER A 57 25.27 -17.39 -35.09
N GLY A 58 25.39 -17.22 -36.41
CA GLY A 58 26.46 -16.46 -37.04
C GLY A 58 26.30 -14.95 -36.81
N ASP A 59 27.37 -14.20 -37.02
CA ASP A 59 27.47 -12.81 -36.54
C ASP A 59 26.34 -11.88 -37.08
N ASP A 60 25.88 -12.07 -38.32
CA ASP A 60 24.79 -11.28 -38.94
C ASP A 60 23.49 -11.26 -38.11
N ASN A 61 23.10 -12.40 -37.53
CA ASN A 61 21.86 -12.57 -36.75
C ASN A 61 22.09 -12.56 -35.24
N LYS A 62 23.35 -12.50 -34.80
CA LYS A 62 23.73 -12.62 -33.38
C LYS A 62 23.36 -11.39 -32.57
N ALA A 63 23.53 -10.20 -33.14
CA ALA A 63 23.10 -8.94 -32.53
C ALA A 63 21.59 -8.94 -32.23
N ASP A 64 20.80 -9.45 -33.18
CA ASP A 64 19.34 -9.53 -33.08
C ASP A 64 18.89 -10.40 -31.89
N TRP A 65 19.42 -11.62 -31.81
CA TRP A 65 19.15 -12.53 -30.69
C TRP A 65 19.64 -11.99 -29.35
N GLN A 66 20.80 -11.30 -29.32
CA GLN A 66 21.30 -10.67 -28.09
C GLN A 66 20.44 -9.48 -27.65
N LEU A 67 19.91 -8.66 -28.55
CA LEU A 67 18.99 -7.57 -28.21
C LEU A 67 17.64 -8.12 -27.68
N LEU A 68 17.08 -9.16 -28.33
CA LEU A 68 15.91 -9.87 -27.82
C LEU A 68 16.15 -10.47 -26.42
N ALA A 69 17.33 -11.07 -26.21
CA ALA A 69 17.73 -11.59 -24.90
C ALA A 69 17.81 -10.49 -23.83
N VAL A 70 18.44 -9.35 -24.11
CA VAL A 70 18.53 -8.22 -23.17
C VAL A 70 17.14 -7.71 -22.79
N ARG A 71 16.23 -7.55 -23.76
CA ARG A 71 14.84 -7.13 -23.51
C ARG A 71 14.09 -8.14 -22.64
N ALA A 72 14.27 -9.45 -22.88
CA ALA A 72 13.69 -10.49 -22.05
C ALA A 72 14.27 -10.50 -20.62
N LEU A 73 15.59 -10.30 -20.47
CA LEU A 73 16.25 -10.17 -19.15
C LEU A 73 15.70 -8.98 -18.35
N VAL A 74 15.47 -7.82 -18.99
CA VAL A 74 14.82 -6.66 -18.35
C VAL A 74 13.42 -7.01 -17.87
N ARG A 75 12.59 -7.62 -18.73
CA ARG A 75 11.22 -8.05 -18.36
C ARG A 75 11.20 -9.10 -17.23
N GLU A 76 12.21 -9.97 -17.18
CA GLU A 76 12.39 -10.98 -16.12
C GLU A 76 13.00 -10.41 -14.82
N GLY A 77 13.29 -9.10 -14.76
CA GLY A 77 13.87 -8.44 -13.60
C GLY A 77 15.38 -8.67 -13.41
N LYS A 78 16.03 -9.37 -14.34
CA LYS A 78 17.47 -9.70 -14.34
C LYS A 78 18.33 -8.52 -14.85
N ALA A 79 18.12 -7.32 -14.28
CA ALA A 79 18.68 -6.06 -14.79
C ALA A 79 20.23 -6.04 -14.87
N ALA A 80 20.91 -6.65 -13.90
CA ALA A 80 22.37 -6.74 -13.89
C ALA A 80 22.92 -7.66 -15.01
N GLU A 81 22.22 -8.76 -15.31
CA GLU A 81 22.56 -9.65 -16.42
C GLU A 81 22.31 -8.95 -17.77
N ALA A 82 21.18 -8.25 -17.90
CA ALA A 82 20.85 -7.45 -19.08
C ALA A 82 21.95 -6.41 -19.39
N TYR A 83 22.42 -5.69 -18.37
CA TYR A 83 23.51 -4.72 -18.48
C TYR A 83 24.86 -5.34 -18.87
N ASN A 84 25.18 -6.52 -18.38
CA ASN A 84 26.39 -7.24 -18.79
C ASN A 84 26.26 -7.77 -20.23
N GLN A 85 25.10 -8.33 -20.60
CA GLN A 85 24.85 -8.85 -21.94
C GLN A 85 24.91 -7.75 -23.01
N LEU A 86 24.41 -6.55 -22.72
CA LEU A 86 24.48 -5.37 -23.59
C LEU A 86 25.93 -4.99 -23.99
N LYS A 87 26.91 -5.23 -23.11
CA LYS A 87 28.35 -4.99 -23.38
C LYS A 87 28.98 -6.01 -24.33
N THR A 88 28.28 -7.10 -24.65
CA THR A 88 28.76 -8.19 -25.52
C THR A 88 28.18 -8.16 -26.93
N LEU A 89 27.44 -7.10 -27.28
CA LEU A 89 26.93 -6.85 -28.62
C LEU A 89 28.09 -6.66 -29.64
N PRO A 90 27.92 -7.07 -30.91
CA PRO A 90 28.88 -6.79 -31.97
C PRO A 90 29.11 -5.29 -32.14
N GLN A 91 30.32 -4.91 -32.60
CA GLN A 91 30.63 -3.50 -32.89
C GLN A 91 30.05 -3.02 -34.22
N GLU A 92 29.89 -3.92 -35.20
CA GLU A 92 29.24 -3.62 -36.47
C GLU A 92 27.74 -3.93 -36.36
N LEU A 93 26.92 -2.88 -36.33
CA LEU A 93 25.47 -2.96 -36.25
C LEU A 93 24.84 -2.16 -37.39
N THR A 94 23.80 -2.70 -38.01
CA THR A 94 22.95 -2.00 -38.97
C THR A 94 22.20 -0.83 -38.31
N ALA A 95 21.72 0.13 -39.10
CA ALA A 95 20.97 1.28 -38.57
C ALA A 95 19.73 0.88 -37.72
N ALA A 96 19.06 -0.22 -38.09
CA ALA A 96 17.94 -0.77 -37.33
C ALA A 96 18.37 -1.34 -35.98
N GLN A 97 19.47 -2.11 -35.95
CA GLN A 97 20.05 -2.66 -34.73
C GLN A 97 20.62 -1.56 -33.82
N GLN A 98 21.23 -0.50 -34.36
CA GLN A 98 21.71 0.66 -33.59
C GLN A 98 20.55 1.42 -32.92
N LEU A 99 19.41 1.57 -33.60
CA LEU A 99 18.22 2.23 -33.05
C LEU A 99 17.62 1.39 -31.90
N GLU A 100 17.49 0.09 -32.11
CA GLU A 100 17.00 -0.85 -31.08
C GLU A 100 17.99 -0.97 -29.90
N GLN A 101 19.30 -0.94 -30.15
CA GLN A 101 20.34 -0.90 -29.11
C GLN A 101 20.19 0.34 -28.23
N LYS A 102 19.98 1.54 -28.82
CA LYS A 102 19.78 2.76 -28.03
C LYS A 102 18.55 2.68 -27.13
N LEU A 103 17.42 2.21 -27.67
CA LEU A 103 16.19 2.02 -26.90
C LEU A 103 16.39 1.00 -25.77
N THR A 104 16.93 -0.17 -26.09
CA THR A 104 17.25 -1.23 -25.12
C THR A 104 18.27 -0.77 -24.06
N THR A 105 19.22 0.10 -24.43
CA THR A 105 20.18 0.69 -23.48
C THR A 105 19.45 1.56 -22.44
N ALA A 106 18.49 2.38 -22.86
CA ALA A 106 17.67 3.17 -21.94
C ALA A 106 16.79 2.28 -21.05
N GLU A 107 16.15 1.24 -21.61
CA GLU A 107 15.36 0.25 -20.84
C GLU A 107 16.21 -0.43 -19.75
N VAL A 108 17.44 -0.84 -20.08
CA VAL A 108 18.40 -1.41 -19.13
C VAL A 108 18.83 -0.40 -18.07
N GLN A 109 19.13 0.85 -18.47
CA GLN A 109 19.48 1.93 -17.54
C GLN A 109 18.36 2.19 -16.52
N LEU A 110 17.09 2.19 -16.97
CA LEU A 110 15.93 2.28 -16.08
C LEU A 110 15.81 1.08 -15.14
N ALA A 111 16.03 -0.14 -15.64
CA ALA A 111 15.98 -1.36 -14.84
C ALA A 111 17.04 -1.40 -13.73
N ILE A 112 18.22 -0.81 -13.96
CA ILE A 112 19.27 -0.61 -12.93
C ILE A 112 19.11 0.70 -12.12
N LYS A 113 18.01 1.43 -12.30
CA LYS A 113 17.67 2.71 -11.63
C LYS A 113 18.61 3.88 -11.95
N ASP A 114 19.26 3.86 -13.11
CA ASP A 114 20.16 4.90 -13.61
C ASP A 114 19.42 5.88 -14.56
N PHE A 115 18.50 6.65 -13.98
CA PHE A 115 17.48 7.40 -14.71
C PHE A 115 18.01 8.59 -15.55
N ALA A 116 19.09 9.26 -15.11
CA ALA A 116 19.59 10.45 -15.81
C ALA A 116 20.35 10.08 -17.12
N PRO A 117 21.19 9.04 -17.14
CA PRO A 117 21.67 8.44 -18.37
C PRO A 117 20.54 7.89 -19.24
N ALA A 118 19.50 7.24 -18.68
CA ALA A 118 18.34 6.81 -19.46
C ALA A 118 17.66 7.97 -20.19
N ALA A 119 17.34 9.06 -19.50
CA ALA A 119 16.76 10.27 -20.09
C ALA A 119 17.67 10.89 -21.18
N THR A 120 18.99 10.88 -20.94
CA THR A 120 19.98 11.35 -21.92
C THR A 120 20.03 10.46 -23.16
N THR A 121 19.98 9.14 -23.02
CA THR A 121 19.95 8.20 -24.14
C THR A 121 18.66 8.39 -24.97
N LEU A 122 17.51 8.49 -24.30
CA LEU A 122 16.20 8.68 -24.93
C LEU A 122 16.13 9.99 -25.75
N SER A 123 16.75 11.08 -25.29
CA SER A 123 16.74 12.35 -26.03
C SER A 123 17.51 12.31 -27.36
N THR A 124 18.32 11.28 -27.61
CA THR A 124 19.05 11.06 -28.87
C THR A 124 18.30 10.21 -29.91
N ILE A 125 17.10 9.74 -29.57
CA ILE A 125 16.27 8.87 -30.41
C ILE A 125 15.21 9.73 -31.12
N ASP A 126 15.17 9.66 -32.45
CA ASP A 126 14.09 10.25 -33.23
C ASP A 126 12.86 9.32 -33.19
N PRO A 127 11.74 9.72 -32.55
CA PRO A 127 10.56 8.88 -32.46
C PRO A 127 9.86 8.65 -33.80
N THR A 128 10.13 9.45 -34.84
CA THR A 128 9.54 9.26 -36.18
C THR A 128 10.09 8.02 -36.87
N ALA A 129 11.35 7.65 -36.58
CA ALA A 129 12.03 6.47 -37.13
C ALA A 129 11.63 5.14 -36.45
N LEU A 130 10.88 5.18 -35.35
CA LEU A 130 10.49 4.00 -34.57
C LEU A 130 9.23 3.32 -35.11
N THR A 131 9.19 1.97 -35.02
CA THR A 131 7.96 1.18 -35.21
C THR A 131 6.94 1.46 -34.09
N ASN A 132 5.69 1.01 -34.24
CA ASN A 132 4.68 1.22 -33.20
C ASN A 132 5.00 0.50 -31.87
N ASP A 133 5.62 -0.69 -31.92
CA ASP A 133 6.13 -1.38 -30.72
C ASP A 133 7.24 -0.57 -30.04
N GLN A 134 8.23 -0.14 -30.83
CA GLN A 134 9.33 0.68 -30.35
C GLN A 134 8.85 2.02 -29.77
N LYS A 135 7.83 2.67 -30.36
CA LYS A 135 7.20 3.89 -29.83
C LYS A 135 6.55 3.66 -28.47
N ALA A 136 5.81 2.55 -28.30
CA ALA A 136 5.15 2.23 -27.04
C ALA A 136 6.18 2.07 -25.90
N ARG A 137 7.29 1.36 -26.18
CA ARG A 137 8.43 1.19 -25.27
C ARG A 137 9.19 2.51 -25.02
N TYR A 138 9.44 3.29 -26.06
CA TYR A 138 10.13 4.57 -25.98
C TYR A 138 9.38 5.58 -25.09
N TYR A 139 8.08 5.76 -25.29
CA TYR A 139 7.29 6.66 -24.45
C TYR A 139 7.15 6.13 -23.01
N GLN A 140 7.04 4.81 -22.81
CA GLN A 140 7.09 4.22 -21.48
C GLN A 140 8.43 4.54 -20.77
N ALA A 141 9.55 4.35 -21.47
CA ALA A 141 10.87 4.66 -20.95
C ALA A 141 11.04 6.15 -20.61
N GLN A 142 10.46 7.07 -21.39
CA GLN A 142 10.42 8.50 -21.07
C GLN A 142 9.60 8.80 -19.81
N ILE A 143 8.45 8.14 -19.64
CA ILE A 143 7.60 8.25 -18.46
C ILE A 143 8.34 7.73 -17.22
N ASP A 144 8.96 6.55 -17.31
CA ASP A 144 9.69 5.94 -16.19
C ASP A 144 10.94 6.73 -15.80
N ALA A 145 11.66 7.28 -16.78
CA ALA A 145 12.82 8.16 -16.56
C ALA A 145 12.48 9.42 -15.73
N SER A 146 11.22 9.88 -15.75
CA SER A 146 10.77 11.03 -14.97
C SER A 146 10.70 10.79 -13.47
N GLN A 147 10.68 9.53 -13.02
CA GLN A 147 10.44 9.14 -11.62
C GLN A 147 9.15 9.74 -11.03
N GLY A 148 8.11 9.91 -11.85
CA GLY A 148 6.84 10.52 -11.44
C GLY A 148 6.89 12.06 -11.34
N ARG A 149 7.96 12.71 -11.78
CA ARG A 149 8.02 14.18 -11.88
C ARG A 149 7.18 14.64 -13.07
N VAL A 150 6.10 15.36 -12.78
CA VAL A 150 5.24 15.98 -13.78
C VAL A 150 6.04 16.99 -14.61
N SER A 151 5.92 16.91 -15.93
CA SER A 151 6.46 17.89 -16.87
C SER A 151 5.70 17.84 -18.19
N LEU A 152 5.81 18.89 -19.00
CA LEU A 152 5.21 18.92 -20.34
C LEU A 152 5.74 17.79 -21.24
N GLY A 153 7.00 17.38 -21.08
CA GLY A 153 7.58 16.23 -21.80
C GLY A 153 6.90 14.91 -21.45
N VAL A 154 6.61 14.67 -20.17
CA VAL A 154 5.90 13.46 -19.70
C VAL A 154 4.44 13.46 -20.17
N ILE A 155 3.76 14.62 -20.16
CA ILE A 155 2.39 14.73 -20.67
C ILE A 155 2.34 14.46 -22.18
N ARG A 156 3.30 14.98 -22.95
CA ARG A 156 3.47 14.66 -24.38
C ARG A 156 3.74 13.16 -24.60
N ALA A 157 4.57 12.53 -23.76
CA ALA A 157 4.84 11.09 -23.84
C ALA A 157 3.57 10.26 -23.59
N TYR A 158 2.76 10.57 -22.57
CA TYR A 158 1.48 9.89 -22.37
C TYR A 158 0.54 10.06 -23.57
N ILE A 159 0.36 11.28 -24.07
CA ILE A 159 -0.50 11.58 -25.24
C ILE A 159 -0.03 10.82 -26.50
N ALA A 160 1.28 10.69 -26.71
CA ALA A 160 1.83 9.98 -27.86
C ALA A 160 1.83 8.45 -27.70
N GLN A 161 1.75 7.95 -26.46
CA GLN A 161 1.61 6.53 -26.13
C GLN A 161 0.15 6.05 -26.24
N GLU A 162 -0.84 6.89 -25.91
CA GLU A 162 -2.28 6.56 -25.93
C GLU A 162 -2.74 5.75 -27.17
N PRO A 163 -2.46 6.14 -28.42
CA PRO A 163 -2.98 5.43 -29.60
C PRO A 163 -2.33 4.06 -29.83
N LEU A 164 -1.32 3.70 -29.03
CA LEU A 164 -0.61 2.43 -29.07
C LEU A 164 -1.15 1.44 -28.02
N LEU A 165 -2.05 1.89 -27.14
CA LEU A 165 -2.59 1.12 -26.02
C LEU A 165 -4.05 0.71 -26.27
N GLN A 166 -4.48 -0.39 -25.62
CA GLN A 166 -5.85 -0.89 -25.66
C GLN A 166 -6.26 -1.45 -24.29
N GLY A 167 -7.56 -1.55 -24.01
CA GLY A 167 -8.07 -2.14 -22.77
C GLY A 167 -7.71 -1.33 -21.52
N GLN A 168 -7.36 -2.00 -20.42
CA GLN A 168 -7.03 -1.32 -19.15
C GLN A 168 -5.82 -0.36 -19.27
N PRO A 169 -4.68 -0.73 -19.90
CA PRO A 169 -3.56 0.21 -20.10
C PRO A 169 -3.93 1.51 -20.82
N HIS A 170 -4.93 1.48 -21.70
CA HIS A 170 -5.43 2.68 -22.39
C HIS A 170 -6.13 3.64 -21.42
N GLN A 171 -7.02 3.12 -20.56
CA GLN A 171 -7.65 3.92 -19.51
C GLN A 171 -6.63 4.41 -18.48
N ASP A 172 -5.68 3.56 -18.08
CA ASP A 172 -4.63 3.93 -17.12
C ASP A 172 -3.78 5.10 -17.66
N ASN A 173 -3.46 5.10 -18.96
CA ASN A 173 -2.75 6.20 -19.62
C ASN A 173 -3.59 7.50 -19.64
N ILE A 174 -4.89 7.43 -19.94
CA ILE A 174 -5.82 8.58 -19.87
C ILE A 174 -5.87 9.15 -18.44
N ASP A 175 -6.03 8.29 -17.43
CA ASP A 175 -6.09 8.68 -16.03
C ASP A 175 -4.76 9.28 -15.53
N ARG A 176 -3.61 8.76 -15.99
CA ARG A 176 -2.27 9.31 -15.69
C ARG A 176 -2.00 10.63 -16.42
N THR A 177 -2.49 10.79 -17.64
CA THR A 177 -2.46 12.07 -18.37
C THR A 177 -3.21 13.14 -17.57
N TRP A 178 -4.43 12.83 -17.14
CA TRP A 178 -5.25 13.73 -16.33
C TRP A 178 -4.66 14.04 -14.95
N MET A 179 -4.13 13.03 -14.27
CA MET A 179 -3.42 13.19 -13.00
C MET A 179 -2.19 14.10 -13.14
N SER A 180 -1.43 13.95 -14.23
CA SER A 180 -0.27 14.81 -14.51
C SER A 180 -0.68 16.25 -14.79
N LEU A 181 -1.73 16.47 -15.59
CA LEU A 181 -2.27 17.80 -15.90
C LEU A 181 -2.80 18.53 -14.65
N THR A 182 -3.50 17.83 -13.78
CA THR A 182 -4.06 18.41 -12.53
C THR A 182 -3.00 18.70 -11.46
N GLN A 183 -1.80 18.14 -11.59
CA GLN A 183 -0.64 18.37 -10.71
C GLN A 183 0.36 19.41 -11.26
N LEU A 184 0.18 19.91 -12.49
CA LEU A 184 1.01 21.02 -13.01
C LEU A 184 0.90 22.26 -12.13
N SER A 185 2.03 22.93 -11.87
CA SER A 185 1.98 24.24 -11.21
C SER A 185 1.36 25.29 -12.15
N PRO A 186 0.73 26.36 -11.64
CA PRO A 186 0.22 27.45 -12.48
C PRO A 186 1.31 28.11 -13.34
N GLN A 187 2.56 28.14 -12.86
CA GLN A 187 3.68 28.68 -13.62
C GLN A 187 4.03 27.76 -14.80
N ASP A 188 4.18 26.46 -14.56
CA ASP A 188 4.45 25.47 -15.62
C ASP A 188 3.35 25.48 -16.67
N ALA A 189 2.08 25.47 -16.24
CA ALA A 189 0.91 25.54 -17.12
C ALA A 189 0.90 26.82 -17.99
N SER A 190 1.28 27.98 -17.42
CA SER A 190 1.37 29.24 -18.18
C SER A 190 2.54 29.29 -19.18
N SER A 191 3.56 28.45 -19.00
CA SER A 191 4.74 28.34 -19.87
C SER A 191 4.57 27.36 -21.04
N ILE A 192 3.43 26.65 -21.12
CA ILE A 192 3.21 25.64 -22.15
C ILE A 192 3.10 26.31 -23.52
N VAL A 193 4.10 26.09 -24.36
CA VAL A 193 4.05 26.37 -25.80
C VAL A 193 3.47 25.14 -26.50
N ILE A 194 2.27 25.31 -27.06
CA ILE A 194 1.57 24.32 -27.88
C ILE A 194 1.98 24.52 -29.34
N ASN A 195 2.44 23.47 -30.01
CA ASN A 195 2.72 23.51 -31.46
C ASN A 195 1.41 23.40 -32.27
N ALA A 196 1.41 23.89 -33.52
CA ALA A 196 0.19 23.97 -34.34
C ALA A 196 -0.48 22.62 -34.67
N ASP A 197 0.24 21.51 -34.50
CA ASP A 197 -0.22 20.14 -34.72
C ASP A 197 -0.74 19.46 -33.43
N GLU A 198 -0.48 20.03 -32.25
CA GLU A 198 -0.78 19.43 -30.94
C GLU A 198 -2.25 19.60 -30.47
N ASN A 199 -3.21 19.40 -31.38
CA ASN A 199 -4.64 19.53 -31.11
C ASN A 199 -5.12 18.67 -29.92
N THR A 200 -4.54 17.49 -29.70
CA THR A 200 -4.87 16.63 -28.56
C THR A 200 -4.42 17.24 -27.23
N LEU A 201 -3.22 17.84 -27.18
CA LEU A 201 -2.73 18.55 -25.99
C LEU A 201 -3.56 19.80 -25.72
N GLN A 202 -3.91 20.56 -26.75
CA GLN A 202 -4.82 21.70 -26.61
C GLN A 202 -6.16 21.28 -26.00
N GLY A 203 -6.77 20.20 -26.50
CA GLY A 203 -7.99 19.64 -25.92
C GLY A 203 -7.83 19.27 -24.43
N TRP A 204 -6.72 18.65 -24.05
CA TRP A 204 -6.42 18.33 -22.65
C TRP A 204 -6.28 19.57 -21.74
N LEU A 205 -5.68 20.64 -22.23
CA LEU A 205 -5.53 21.90 -21.50
C LEU A 205 -6.85 22.66 -21.39
N ASP A 206 -7.69 22.63 -22.42
CA ASP A 206 -9.06 23.12 -22.37
C ASP A 206 -9.89 22.35 -21.32
N LEU A 207 -9.74 21.02 -21.22
CA LEU A 207 -10.40 20.21 -20.19
C LEU A 207 -9.92 20.58 -18.78
N LEU A 208 -8.62 20.81 -18.62
CA LEU A 208 -8.02 21.28 -17.37
C LEU A 208 -8.61 22.63 -16.95
N SER A 209 -8.73 23.57 -17.90
CA SER A 209 -9.35 24.89 -17.67
C SER A 209 -10.83 24.79 -17.27
N VAL A 210 -11.61 23.94 -17.96
CA VAL A 210 -13.01 23.63 -17.61
C VAL A 210 -13.10 23.07 -16.17
N TRP A 211 -12.23 22.12 -15.80
CA TRP A 211 -12.22 21.57 -14.44
C TRP A 211 -11.81 22.61 -13.40
N GLN A 212 -10.70 23.33 -13.61
CA GLN A 212 -10.20 24.34 -12.66
C GLN A 212 -11.25 25.42 -12.37
N SER A 213 -11.99 25.84 -13.40
CA SER A 213 -13.01 26.89 -13.31
C SER A 213 -14.32 26.43 -12.66
N ASN A 214 -14.69 25.14 -12.80
CA ASN A 214 -16.02 24.64 -12.40
C ASN A 214 -16.00 23.59 -11.27
N LYS A 215 -14.84 23.15 -10.76
CA LYS A 215 -14.73 22.08 -9.74
C LYS A 215 -15.49 22.29 -8.42
N GLN A 216 -16.02 23.49 -8.16
CA GLN A 216 -16.85 23.79 -6.98
C GLN A 216 -18.35 23.60 -7.24
N ASP A 217 -18.78 23.53 -8.52
CA ASP A 217 -20.17 23.38 -8.93
C ASP A 217 -20.30 22.14 -9.85
N PRO A 218 -20.82 21.01 -9.33
CA PRO A 218 -20.93 19.77 -10.11
C PRO A 218 -21.80 19.89 -11.38
N ASP A 219 -22.83 20.74 -11.38
CA ASP A 219 -23.74 20.88 -12.52
C ASP A 219 -23.11 21.73 -13.63
N LEU A 220 -22.41 22.82 -13.27
CA LEU A 220 -21.61 23.59 -14.22
C LEU A 220 -20.44 22.77 -14.77
N LEU A 221 -19.76 21.98 -13.92
CA LEU A 221 -18.69 21.09 -14.38
C LEU A 221 -19.23 20.02 -15.35
N LYS A 222 -20.41 19.46 -15.08
CA LYS A 222 -21.09 18.49 -15.94
C LYS A 222 -21.56 19.08 -17.26
N ALA A 223 -22.01 20.33 -17.27
CA ALA A 223 -22.30 21.06 -18.49
C ALA A 223 -21.02 21.37 -19.29
N GLY A 224 -19.97 21.84 -18.61
CA GLY A 224 -18.68 22.20 -19.21
C GLY A 224 -17.94 21.02 -19.84
N ILE A 225 -17.90 19.87 -19.17
CA ILE A 225 -17.29 18.64 -19.73
C ILE A 225 -18.09 18.17 -20.96
N LYS A 226 -19.42 18.19 -20.92
CA LYS A 226 -20.26 17.85 -22.08
C LYS A 226 -20.06 18.80 -23.26
N ASP A 227 -19.81 20.08 -23.01
CA ASP A 227 -19.45 21.02 -24.08
C ASP A 227 -18.06 20.75 -24.65
N TRP A 228 -17.09 20.56 -23.78
CA TRP A 228 -15.73 20.20 -24.16
C TRP A 228 -15.68 18.92 -25.03
N GLN A 229 -16.45 17.88 -24.68
CA GLN A 229 -16.57 16.65 -25.49
C GLN A 229 -17.07 16.92 -26.92
N ARG A 230 -17.94 17.92 -27.12
CA ARG A 230 -18.40 18.33 -28.47
C ARG A 230 -17.34 19.13 -29.23
N ARG A 231 -16.51 19.91 -28.52
CA ARG A 231 -15.42 20.69 -29.11
C ARG A 231 -14.21 19.82 -29.50
N TYR A 232 -13.94 18.74 -28.76
CA TYR A 232 -12.80 17.85 -28.98
C TYR A 232 -13.20 16.37 -29.18
N PRO A 233 -14.08 16.02 -30.12
CA PRO A 233 -14.66 14.67 -30.24
C PRO A 233 -13.65 13.57 -30.60
N VAL A 234 -12.46 13.95 -31.10
CA VAL A 234 -11.37 13.02 -31.42
C VAL A 234 -10.45 12.75 -30.23
N ASN A 235 -10.45 13.62 -29.20
CA ASN A 235 -9.57 13.51 -28.04
C ASN A 235 -9.86 12.21 -27.24
N PRO A 236 -8.85 11.50 -26.73
CA PRO A 236 -9.04 10.26 -25.96
C PRO A 236 -10.01 10.41 -24.79
N ALA A 237 -9.85 11.49 -24.00
CA ALA A 237 -10.70 11.79 -22.85
C ALA A 237 -12.14 12.19 -23.24
N ALA A 238 -12.41 12.54 -24.50
CA ALA A 238 -13.77 12.79 -24.96
C ALA A 238 -14.56 11.49 -25.18
N LYS A 239 -13.87 10.41 -25.58
CA LYS A 239 -14.43 9.08 -25.78
C LYS A 239 -14.54 8.32 -24.46
N ASN A 240 -13.42 8.25 -23.73
CA ASN A 240 -13.30 7.59 -22.43
C ASN A 240 -12.84 8.63 -21.41
N LEU A 241 -13.77 9.17 -20.60
CA LEU A 241 -13.40 10.19 -19.61
C LEU A 241 -12.40 9.64 -18.57
N PRO A 242 -11.48 10.46 -18.05
CA PRO A 242 -10.67 10.10 -16.91
C PRO A 242 -11.54 9.65 -15.73
N THR A 243 -11.16 8.57 -15.05
CA THR A 243 -11.96 7.96 -13.97
C THR A 243 -12.30 9.00 -12.89
N GLN A 244 -11.35 9.89 -12.56
CA GLN A 244 -11.55 10.95 -11.56
C GLN A 244 -12.65 11.94 -11.98
N LEU A 245 -12.78 12.26 -13.27
CA LEU A 245 -13.85 13.12 -13.78
C LEU A 245 -15.17 12.36 -13.88
N ASN A 246 -15.16 11.11 -14.35
CA ASN A 246 -16.36 10.28 -14.43
C ASN A 246 -17.02 10.13 -13.05
N ASN A 247 -16.22 9.88 -12.00
CA ASN A 247 -16.69 9.79 -10.62
C ASN A 247 -17.39 11.08 -10.14
N VAL A 248 -16.96 12.27 -10.56
CA VAL A 248 -17.63 13.53 -10.22
C VAL A 248 -18.92 13.72 -11.03
N LEU A 249 -18.96 13.28 -12.29
CA LEU A 249 -20.17 13.36 -13.13
C LEU A 249 -21.29 12.40 -12.70
N THR A 250 -20.92 11.26 -12.12
CA THR A 250 -21.82 10.25 -11.58
C THR A 250 -22.11 10.43 -10.09
N PHE A 251 -21.33 11.25 -9.37
CA PHE A 251 -21.55 11.54 -7.95
C PHE A 251 -22.97 12.06 -7.72
N GLN A 252 -23.72 11.32 -6.90
CA GLN A 252 -24.98 11.77 -6.31
C GLN A 252 -24.75 11.82 -4.80
N PRO A 253 -24.99 12.98 -4.14
CA PRO A 253 -24.91 13.05 -2.69
C PRO A 253 -25.85 12.01 -2.07
N ALA A 254 -25.33 11.16 -1.19
CA ALA A 254 -26.15 10.20 -0.47
C ALA A 254 -27.21 10.94 0.35
N SER A 255 -28.49 10.58 0.18
CA SER A 255 -29.56 11.18 0.96
C SER A 255 -29.41 10.79 2.44
N THR A 256 -29.28 11.79 3.30
CA THR A 256 -29.28 11.63 4.77
C THR A 256 -30.68 11.79 5.38
N GLY A 257 -31.73 11.90 4.55
CA GLY A 257 -33.09 12.16 5.01
C GLY A 257 -33.73 11.03 5.82
N LYS A 258 -33.30 9.77 5.60
CA LYS A 258 -33.72 8.59 6.38
C LYS A 258 -32.53 7.71 6.71
N ILE A 259 -32.21 7.61 8.00
CA ILE A 259 -31.04 6.89 8.51
C ILE A 259 -31.50 5.67 9.32
N ALA A 260 -30.95 4.50 8.98
CA ALA A 260 -31.07 3.30 9.77
C ALA A 260 -29.83 3.14 10.68
N LEU A 261 -30.02 3.27 11.99
CA LEU A 261 -28.94 3.20 12.98
C LEU A 261 -28.86 1.78 13.55
N PHE A 262 -27.83 1.04 13.15
CA PHE A 262 -27.59 -0.36 13.46
C PHE A 262 -26.60 -0.47 14.62
N LEU A 263 -27.11 -0.75 15.81
CA LEU A 263 -26.31 -0.85 17.04
C LEU A 263 -26.71 -2.09 17.84
N PRO A 264 -25.82 -2.67 18.64
CA PRO A 264 -26.20 -3.69 19.60
C PRO A 264 -27.00 -3.01 20.72
N MET A 265 -28.32 -3.20 20.74
CA MET A 265 -29.24 -2.61 21.73
C MET A 265 -29.62 -3.61 22.83
N SER A 266 -29.08 -4.83 22.77
CA SER A 266 -29.22 -5.88 23.77
C SER A 266 -27.91 -6.67 23.92
N GLY A 267 -27.82 -7.52 24.96
CA GLY A 267 -26.64 -8.36 25.22
C GLY A 267 -25.42 -7.59 25.74
N PRO A 268 -24.22 -8.24 25.80
CA PRO A 268 -23.04 -7.68 26.47
C PRO A 268 -22.53 -6.35 25.90
N ALA A 269 -22.79 -6.08 24.61
CA ALA A 269 -22.35 -4.86 23.93
C ALA A 269 -23.34 -3.68 24.03
N GLN A 270 -24.49 -3.85 24.71
CA GLN A 270 -25.55 -2.84 24.81
C GLN A 270 -25.05 -1.48 25.32
N VAL A 271 -24.12 -1.47 26.27
CA VAL A 271 -23.56 -0.23 26.85
C VAL A 271 -22.89 0.63 25.78
N TYR A 272 -22.15 0.02 24.85
CA TYR A 272 -21.49 0.71 23.74
C TYR A 272 -22.49 1.23 22.72
N GLY A 273 -23.50 0.44 22.38
CA GLY A 273 -24.61 0.86 21.52
C GLY A 273 -25.33 2.09 22.08
N ASN A 274 -25.68 2.06 23.36
CA ASN A 274 -26.35 3.19 24.03
C ASN A 274 -25.50 4.47 24.02
N ALA A 275 -24.19 4.37 24.30
CA ALA A 275 -23.29 5.50 24.29
C ALA A 275 -23.15 6.14 22.89
N ILE A 276 -23.01 5.32 21.84
CA ILE A 276 -22.95 5.79 20.45
C ILE A 276 -24.28 6.43 20.03
N GLN A 277 -25.42 5.82 20.39
CA GLN A 277 -26.74 6.38 20.10
C GLN A 277 -26.93 7.76 20.75
N GLN A 278 -26.48 7.94 22.00
CA GLN A 278 -26.53 9.22 22.69
C GLN A 278 -25.67 10.27 21.98
N GLY A 279 -24.42 9.95 21.63
CA GLY A 279 -23.52 10.86 20.91
C GLY A 279 -24.06 11.24 19.52
N PHE A 280 -24.63 10.27 18.79
CA PHE A 280 -25.26 10.48 17.49
C PHE A 280 -26.45 11.43 17.58
N ASN A 281 -27.35 11.20 18.54
CA ASN A 281 -28.52 12.06 18.76
C ASN A 281 -28.13 13.47 19.24
N ALA A 282 -27.12 13.59 20.11
CA ALA A 282 -26.58 14.86 20.59
C ALA A 282 -25.97 15.70 19.43
N ALA A 283 -25.22 15.07 18.53
CA ALA A 283 -24.72 15.72 17.33
C ALA A 283 -25.86 16.13 16.38
N MET A 284 -26.87 15.28 16.20
CA MET A 284 -28.02 15.54 15.34
C MET A 284 -28.87 16.74 15.79
N THR A 285 -29.05 16.93 17.10
CA THR A 285 -29.79 18.09 17.65
C THR A 285 -28.92 19.36 17.75
N GLY A 286 -27.60 19.25 17.60
CA GLY A 286 -26.64 20.33 17.85
C GLY A 286 -26.30 20.53 19.34
N GLN A 287 -26.70 19.60 20.21
CA GLN A 287 -26.47 19.63 21.66
C GLN A 287 -25.34 18.69 22.07
N VAL A 288 -24.11 18.97 21.61
CA VAL A 288 -22.91 18.19 21.98
C VAL A 288 -22.45 18.55 23.41
N SER A 289 -23.25 18.17 24.39
CA SER A 289 -22.90 18.22 25.82
C SER A 289 -22.27 16.89 26.21
N GLN A 290 -21.11 16.91 26.87
CA GLN A 290 -20.50 15.70 27.41
C GLN A 290 -21.47 14.99 28.39
N PRO A 291 -21.69 13.67 28.26
CA PRO A 291 -22.59 12.96 29.15
C PRO A 291 -22.03 12.94 30.57
N ALA A 292 -22.78 13.48 31.53
CA ALA A 292 -22.48 13.35 32.95
C ALA A 292 -22.72 11.89 33.39
N PRO A 293 -21.86 11.30 34.24
CA PRO A 293 -22.01 9.91 34.68
C PRO A 293 -23.28 9.75 35.53
N GLN A 294 -24.28 9.07 34.97
CA GLN A 294 -25.48 8.66 35.71
C GLN A 294 -25.15 7.40 36.53
N GLY A 295 -25.17 7.53 37.85
CA GLY A 295 -24.96 6.39 38.76
C GLY A 295 -26.12 5.39 38.68
N ALA A 296 -25.82 4.16 38.27
CA ALA A 296 -26.74 3.04 38.34
C ALA A 296 -26.51 2.26 39.63
N SER A 297 -27.53 2.16 40.48
CA SER A 297 -27.53 1.29 41.66
C SER A 297 -27.44 -0.17 41.23
N ALA A 298 -26.48 -0.93 41.77
CA ALA A 298 -26.33 -2.36 41.49
C ALA A 298 -26.37 -3.19 42.78
N ASP A 299 -27.27 -4.16 42.83
CA ASP A 299 -27.34 -5.16 43.89
C ASP A 299 -26.07 -6.03 43.92
N GLN A 300 -25.55 -6.27 45.12
CA GLN A 300 -24.32 -7.05 45.33
C GLN A 300 -24.61 -8.55 45.25
N ASN A 301 -24.47 -9.16 44.06
CA ASN A 301 -24.06 -10.56 43.89
C ASN A 301 -23.77 -10.94 42.42
N ALA A 302 -22.53 -10.73 41.97
CA ALA A 302 -21.97 -11.42 40.80
C ALA A 302 -20.44 -11.57 40.96
N GLN A 303 -19.92 -12.79 40.79
CA GLN A 303 -18.49 -13.07 40.92
C GLN A 303 -17.71 -12.58 39.69
N ALA A 304 -16.50 -12.09 39.92
CA ALA A 304 -15.65 -11.55 38.86
C ALA A 304 -15.23 -12.62 37.84
N GLN A 305 -15.54 -12.39 36.56
CA GLN A 305 -14.90 -13.02 35.41
C GLN A 305 -14.00 -12.00 34.71
N PRO A 306 -12.89 -12.42 34.07
CA PRO A 306 -12.06 -11.53 33.26
C PRO A 306 -12.83 -11.00 32.04
N PRO A 307 -12.45 -9.82 31.50
CA PRO A 307 -13.15 -9.23 30.36
C PRO A 307 -13.03 -10.13 29.12
N VAL A 308 -14.17 -10.51 28.55
CA VAL A 308 -14.26 -11.27 27.30
C VAL A 308 -14.58 -10.29 26.17
N ASP A 309 -13.69 -10.25 25.18
CA ASP A 309 -13.57 -9.21 24.14
C ASP A 309 -14.71 -9.24 23.10
N PRO A 310 -15.43 -8.12 22.84
CA PRO A 310 -16.35 -7.97 21.70
C PRO A 310 -15.76 -7.22 20.49
N ASN A 311 -14.43 -7.07 20.43
CA ASN A 311 -13.56 -6.35 19.47
C ASN A 311 -13.04 -4.99 19.97
N ALA A 312 -11.98 -5.04 20.78
CA ALA A 312 -11.37 -3.97 21.56
C ALA A 312 -10.96 -2.68 20.82
N ALA A 313 -11.89 -1.72 20.76
CA ALA A 313 -11.58 -0.28 20.84
C ALA A 313 -12.76 0.56 21.39
N VAL A 314 -13.27 0.22 22.58
CA VAL A 314 -14.16 1.12 23.35
C VAL A 314 -13.80 1.03 24.84
N SER A 315 -13.28 2.12 25.42
CA SER A 315 -12.88 2.19 26.83
C SER A 315 -13.81 3.07 27.66
N THR A 316 -14.61 2.47 28.54
CA THR A 316 -15.05 3.08 29.81
C THR A 316 -15.28 2.00 30.86
N SER A 317 -14.47 1.94 31.92
CA SER A 317 -14.70 1.07 33.10
C SER A 317 -13.94 1.62 34.31
N ALA A 318 -14.65 1.82 35.42
CA ALA A 318 -14.11 2.35 36.69
C ALA A 318 -13.71 1.24 37.67
N PRO A 319 -13.02 1.58 38.77
CA PRO A 319 -13.69 1.49 40.07
C PRO A 319 -13.46 2.72 41.00
N GLU A 320 -14.11 2.68 42.16
CA GLU A 320 -14.33 3.78 43.10
C GLU A 320 -13.06 4.33 43.79
N ALA A 321 -13.08 5.64 44.06
CA ALA A 321 -12.31 6.26 45.14
C ALA A 321 -13.15 7.38 45.79
N THR A 322 -13.40 7.26 47.11
CA THR A 322 -14.18 8.22 47.89
C THR A 322 -13.33 9.46 48.20
N ALA A 323 -13.72 10.64 47.71
CA ALA A 323 -13.05 11.90 48.04
C ALA A 323 -14.06 13.06 48.22
N THR A 324 -13.80 13.89 49.22
CA THR A 324 -14.68 14.95 49.72
C THR A 324 -14.71 16.17 48.80
N GLN A 325 -15.83 16.91 48.80
CA GLN A 325 -15.97 18.17 48.08
C GLN A 325 -14.93 19.23 48.52
N ALA A 326 -14.25 19.83 47.54
CA ALA A 326 -13.56 21.10 47.68
C ALA A 326 -13.84 21.96 46.44
N GLU A 327 -14.41 23.15 46.63
CA GLU A 327 -14.72 24.10 45.56
C GLU A 327 -13.45 24.81 45.08
N GLN A 328 -13.11 24.70 43.78
CA GLN A 328 -12.13 25.58 43.10
C GLN A 328 -12.50 25.80 41.62
N PRO A 329 -12.00 26.89 40.99
CA PRO A 329 -12.81 27.68 40.05
C PRO A 329 -12.79 27.24 38.59
N GLN A 330 -13.87 27.59 37.87
CA GLN A 330 -14.08 27.30 36.46
C GLN A 330 -13.13 28.09 35.55
N THR A 331 -12.29 27.39 34.79
CA THR A 331 -11.72 27.92 33.53
C THR A 331 -12.74 27.77 32.39
N PRO A 332 -12.87 28.73 31.45
CA PRO A 332 -13.82 28.61 30.35
C PRO A 332 -13.41 27.49 29.38
N ALA A 333 -14.33 26.57 29.09
CA ALA A 333 -14.18 25.63 27.98
C ALA A 333 -14.21 26.38 26.63
N PRO A 334 -13.49 25.90 25.60
CA PRO A 334 -13.54 26.51 24.27
C PRO A 334 -14.96 26.45 23.70
N VAL A 335 -15.40 27.55 23.08
CA VAL A 335 -16.76 27.71 22.55
C VAL A 335 -16.93 26.80 21.33
N ALA A 336 -17.69 25.71 21.49
CA ALA A 336 -18.13 24.90 20.36
C ALA A 336 -19.09 25.72 19.48
N THR A 337 -18.77 25.85 18.19
CA THR A 337 -19.69 26.40 17.20
C THR A 337 -20.95 25.54 17.10
N PRO A 338 -22.16 26.12 17.06
CA PRO A 338 -23.38 25.33 16.99
C PRO A 338 -23.46 24.58 15.66
N VAL A 339 -23.46 23.25 15.74
CA VAL A 339 -23.75 22.36 14.60
C VAL A 339 -25.24 22.52 14.27
N ALA A 340 -25.55 22.77 12.99
CA ALA A 340 -26.93 22.98 12.57
C ALA A 340 -27.78 21.71 12.81
N SER A 341 -28.92 21.87 13.49
CA SER A 341 -29.82 20.76 13.82
C SER A 341 -30.36 20.09 12.54
N SER A 342 -30.26 18.76 12.47
CA SER A 342 -30.67 17.97 11.30
C SER A 342 -32.12 17.49 11.40
N ASN A 343 -32.84 17.55 10.28
CA ASN A 343 -34.21 17.02 10.14
C ASN A 343 -34.25 15.54 9.66
N ALA A 344 -33.13 14.81 9.75
CA ALA A 344 -33.07 13.41 9.36
C ALA A 344 -34.04 12.53 10.19
N GLN A 345 -34.71 11.57 9.55
CA GLN A 345 -35.51 10.58 10.27
C GLN A 345 -34.63 9.39 10.63
N VAL A 346 -34.40 9.14 11.92
CA VAL A 346 -33.55 8.05 12.40
C VAL A 346 -34.42 6.92 12.95
N LYS A 347 -34.23 5.70 12.45
CA LYS A 347 -34.82 4.47 13.00
C LYS A 347 -33.71 3.55 13.48
N VAL A 348 -33.85 3.05 14.70
CA VAL A 348 -32.82 2.22 15.37
C VAL A 348 -33.17 0.75 15.19
N TYR A 349 -32.16 -0.07 14.92
CA TYR A 349 -32.27 -1.52 14.74
C TYR A 349 -31.26 -2.21 15.65
N ASP A 350 -31.74 -3.16 16.46
CA ASP A 350 -30.88 -3.97 17.32
C ASP A 350 -30.17 -5.05 16.50
N THR A 351 -28.86 -4.93 16.33
CA THR A 351 -28.08 -5.89 15.54
C THR A 351 -27.92 -7.25 16.23
N ASN A 352 -28.24 -7.36 17.52
CA ASN A 352 -28.28 -8.64 18.23
C ASN A 352 -29.68 -9.30 18.17
N GLY A 353 -30.70 -8.61 17.68
CA GLY A 353 -32.08 -9.10 17.63
C GLY A 353 -32.43 -9.93 16.40
N GLN A 354 -31.72 -9.75 15.27
CA GLN A 354 -31.93 -10.43 13.98
C GLN A 354 -30.62 -10.51 13.18
N PRO A 355 -30.47 -11.47 12.23
CA PRO A 355 -29.34 -11.52 11.31
C PRO A 355 -29.21 -10.23 10.47
N LEU A 356 -27.97 -9.81 10.17
CA LEU A 356 -27.69 -8.52 9.54
C LEU A 356 -28.38 -8.35 8.17
N ALA A 357 -28.35 -9.38 7.32
CA ALA A 357 -29.03 -9.37 6.01
C ALA A 357 -30.55 -9.08 6.12
N ALA A 358 -31.22 -9.58 7.17
CA ALA A 358 -32.63 -9.32 7.42
C ALA A 358 -32.86 -7.87 7.85
N LEU A 359 -31.98 -7.31 8.70
CA LEU A 359 -32.03 -5.90 9.10
C LEU A 359 -31.78 -4.96 7.91
N LEU A 360 -30.79 -5.25 7.05
CA LEU A 360 -30.52 -4.49 5.82
C LEU A 360 -31.75 -4.48 4.89
N THR A 361 -32.37 -5.65 4.70
CA THR A 361 -33.59 -5.79 3.91
C THR A 361 -34.74 -4.97 4.52
N GLN A 362 -34.93 -5.02 5.83
CA GLN A 362 -35.96 -4.26 6.54
C GLN A 362 -35.71 -2.73 6.46
N ALA A 363 -34.47 -2.29 6.63
CA ALA A 363 -34.08 -0.89 6.49
C ALA A 363 -34.35 -0.36 5.07
N GLN A 364 -34.08 -1.16 4.04
CA GLN A 364 -34.41 -0.82 2.66
C GLN A 364 -35.94 -0.71 2.46
N GLN A 365 -36.74 -1.62 3.03
CA GLN A 365 -38.20 -1.59 2.96
C GLN A 365 -38.80 -0.38 3.72
N ASP A 366 -38.21 0.01 4.84
CA ASP A 366 -38.58 1.23 5.60
C ASP A 366 -38.18 2.54 4.85
N GLY A 367 -37.45 2.41 3.74
CA GLY A 367 -37.00 3.50 2.89
C GLY A 367 -35.78 4.24 3.45
N ALA A 368 -34.94 3.59 4.24
CA ALA A 368 -33.65 4.15 4.64
C ALA A 368 -32.77 4.37 3.40
N THR A 369 -32.04 5.49 3.38
CA THR A 369 -31.11 5.85 2.28
C THR A 369 -29.65 5.80 2.72
N LEU A 370 -29.42 5.69 4.04
CA LEU A 370 -28.13 5.50 4.69
C LEU A 370 -28.30 4.54 5.87
N VAL A 371 -27.39 3.58 6.02
CA VAL A 371 -27.20 2.78 7.24
C VAL A 371 -25.98 3.32 7.97
N VAL A 372 -26.07 3.48 9.29
CA VAL A 372 -24.94 3.80 10.18
C VAL A 372 -24.79 2.64 11.15
N GLY A 373 -23.64 1.98 11.16
CA GLY A 373 -23.43 0.65 11.75
C GLY A 373 -23.31 -0.45 10.69
N PRO A 374 -23.11 -1.71 11.10
CA PRO A 374 -23.07 -2.21 12.47
C PRO A 374 -21.75 -1.87 13.19
N LEU A 375 -21.68 -2.22 14.48
CA LEU A 375 -20.54 -1.94 15.37
C LEU A 375 -19.64 -3.16 15.61
N LEU A 376 -20.21 -4.36 15.69
CA LEU A 376 -19.46 -5.57 16.02
C LEU A 376 -18.68 -6.07 14.80
N LYS A 377 -17.41 -6.45 14.99
CA LYS A 377 -16.51 -6.79 13.87
C LYS A 377 -17.01 -7.97 13.05
N ASP A 378 -17.67 -8.95 13.68
CA ASP A 378 -18.29 -10.08 12.98
C ASP A 378 -19.39 -9.61 12.01
N GLN A 379 -20.25 -8.69 12.45
CA GLN A 379 -21.30 -8.07 11.62
C GLN A 379 -20.69 -7.18 10.51
N VAL A 380 -19.54 -6.54 10.75
CA VAL A 380 -18.81 -5.79 9.70
C VAL A 380 -18.10 -6.73 8.71
N ASN A 381 -17.65 -7.90 9.14
CA ASN A 381 -17.14 -8.95 8.25
C ASN A 381 -18.27 -9.54 7.38
N GLU A 382 -19.50 -9.67 7.92
CA GLU A 382 -20.70 -10.05 7.16
C GLU A 382 -21.05 -9.04 6.05
N LEU A 383 -20.97 -7.72 6.33
CA LEU A 383 -21.15 -6.67 5.29
C LEU A 383 -20.22 -6.84 4.09
N ALA A 384 -19.01 -7.37 4.29
CA ALA A 384 -18.06 -7.60 3.20
C ALA A 384 -18.43 -8.82 2.33
N SER A 385 -19.50 -9.55 2.67
CA SER A 385 -20.01 -10.72 1.94
C SER A 385 -21.38 -10.46 1.31
N ASP A 386 -22.22 -9.64 1.93
CA ASP A 386 -23.56 -9.31 1.46
C ASP A 386 -23.58 -8.09 0.51
N GLN A 387 -24.13 -8.26 -0.69
CA GLN A 387 -24.35 -7.15 -1.62
C GLN A 387 -25.60 -6.34 -1.24
N THR A 388 -25.43 -5.29 -0.45
CA THR A 388 -26.49 -4.31 -0.15
C THR A 388 -26.51 -3.16 -1.16
N PRO A 389 -27.68 -2.68 -1.61
CA PRO A 389 -27.81 -1.47 -2.42
C PRO A 389 -27.84 -0.17 -1.57
N LEU A 390 -27.87 -0.29 -0.24
CA LEU A 390 -27.85 0.85 0.67
C LEU A 390 -26.43 1.42 0.80
N ASN A 391 -26.31 2.73 1.01
CA ASN A 391 -25.06 3.31 1.49
C ASN A 391 -24.88 2.94 2.96
N VAL A 392 -23.69 2.50 3.35
CA VAL A 392 -23.38 2.05 4.72
C VAL A 392 -22.16 2.76 5.27
N LEU A 393 -22.28 3.33 6.46
CA LEU A 393 -21.17 3.81 7.28
C LEU A 393 -21.01 2.86 8.46
N ALA A 394 -20.21 1.81 8.29
CA ALA A 394 -19.93 0.85 9.35
C ALA A 394 -19.11 1.50 10.47
N LEU A 395 -19.40 1.17 11.74
CA LEU A 395 -18.77 1.79 12.91
C LEU A 395 -17.56 1.00 13.44
N ASN A 396 -16.98 0.17 12.57
CA ASN A 396 -15.81 -0.65 12.78
C ASN A 396 -15.25 -1.03 11.40
N GLN A 397 -14.08 -1.66 11.34
CA GLN A 397 -13.47 -2.16 10.11
C GLN A 397 -13.33 -3.69 10.14
N PRO A 398 -13.41 -4.40 9.01
CA PRO A 398 -13.21 -5.84 8.95
C PRO A 398 -11.74 -6.22 9.28
N GLU A 399 -11.43 -7.52 9.39
CA GLU A 399 -10.02 -7.97 9.45
C GLU A 399 -9.32 -7.93 8.09
N THR A 400 -10.08 -7.92 7.01
CA THR A 400 -9.58 -7.77 5.63
C THR A 400 -10.51 -6.82 4.92
N GLU A 401 -10.02 -5.62 4.65
CA GLU A 401 -10.77 -4.60 3.90
C GLU A 401 -11.09 -5.10 2.49
N LYS A 402 -12.37 -4.99 2.12
CA LYS A 402 -12.81 -5.09 0.73
C LYS A 402 -13.29 -3.72 0.29
N ASN A 403 -12.75 -3.23 -0.82
CA ASN A 403 -13.19 -1.96 -1.38
C ASN A 403 -14.58 -2.13 -2.02
N SER A 404 -15.60 -1.50 -1.41
CA SER A 404 -16.99 -1.54 -1.84
C SER A 404 -17.49 -0.11 -2.05
N PRO A 405 -18.05 0.24 -3.22
CA PRO A 405 -18.31 1.65 -3.59
C PRO A 405 -19.36 2.35 -2.72
N ASN A 406 -20.18 1.58 -1.99
CA ASN A 406 -21.27 2.04 -1.14
C ASN A 406 -21.05 1.75 0.35
N ILE A 407 -19.86 1.27 0.77
CA ILE A 407 -19.55 0.98 2.17
C ILE A 407 -18.31 1.76 2.59
N CYS A 408 -18.46 2.60 3.62
CA CYS A 408 -17.37 3.28 4.31
C CYS A 408 -17.19 2.67 5.70
N TYR A 409 -15.95 2.58 6.15
CA TYR A 409 -15.60 2.12 7.50
C TYR A 409 -15.16 3.32 8.33
N PHE A 410 -15.76 3.51 9.51
CA PHE A 410 -15.40 4.53 10.49
C PHE A 410 -15.12 3.83 11.82
N ALA A 411 -13.84 3.50 12.04
CA ALA A 411 -13.38 2.79 13.22
C ALA A 411 -12.44 3.67 14.04
N LEU A 412 -12.48 3.51 15.37
CA LEU A 412 -11.41 3.97 16.26
C LEU A 412 -10.31 2.89 16.30
N SER A 413 -9.66 2.68 15.15
CA SER A 413 -8.71 1.59 14.96
C SER A 413 -7.40 1.83 15.74
N PRO A 414 -6.99 0.92 16.65
CA PRO A 414 -5.70 1.02 17.31
C PRO A 414 -4.55 0.72 16.35
N GLU A 415 -4.81 0.07 15.21
CA GLU A 415 -3.85 -0.08 14.12
C GLU A 415 -3.63 1.23 13.35
N ASP A 416 -4.63 2.10 13.20
CA ASP A 416 -4.46 3.43 12.59
C ASP A 416 -3.80 4.41 13.56
N GLU A 417 -4.20 4.40 14.83
CA GLU A 417 -3.53 5.16 15.88
C GLU A 417 -2.03 4.82 15.96
N ALA A 418 -1.66 3.54 15.77
CA ALA A 418 -0.26 3.12 15.74
C ALA A 418 0.51 3.61 14.51
N GLN A 419 -0.16 3.86 13.39
CA GLN A 419 0.45 4.52 12.23
C GLN A 419 0.64 6.02 12.49
N ASP A 420 -0.31 6.68 13.15
CA ASP A 420 -0.16 8.08 13.58
C ASP A 420 0.94 8.24 14.63
N ALA A 421 1.03 7.34 15.61
CA ALA A 421 2.15 7.27 16.55
C ALA A 421 3.50 7.16 15.82
N ALA A 422 3.61 6.32 14.79
CA ALA A 422 4.81 6.19 13.98
C ALA A 422 5.16 7.51 13.24
N ARG A 423 4.18 8.16 12.62
CA ARG A 423 4.34 9.48 11.96
C ARG A 423 4.78 10.57 12.94
N HIS A 424 4.13 10.65 14.10
CA HIS A 424 4.40 11.62 15.17
C HIS A 424 5.82 11.45 15.73
N MET A 425 6.18 10.24 16.15
CA MET A 425 7.51 9.91 16.66
C MET A 425 8.61 10.19 15.62
N TRP A 426 8.37 9.86 14.34
CA TRP A 426 9.31 10.14 13.27
C TRP A 426 9.55 11.64 13.07
N SER A 427 8.49 12.46 13.14
CA SER A 427 8.56 13.92 13.05
C SER A 427 9.40 14.52 14.18
N GLN A 428 9.30 13.96 15.39
CA GLN A 428 10.13 14.30 16.57
C GLN A 428 11.55 13.73 16.51
N GLN A 429 12.01 13.33 15.32
CA GLN A 429 13.36 12.82 15.04
C GLN A 429 13.72 11.53 15.79
N LYS A 430 12.73 10.75 16.24
CA LYS A 430 12.97 9.41 16.80
C LYS A 430 13.35 8.42 15.71
N ARG A 431 14.25 7.49 16.02
CA ARG A 431 14.85 6.52 15.08
C ARG A 431 14.90 5.10 15.63
N MET A 432 14.92 4.91 16.96
CA MET A 432 15.05 3.61 17.62
C MET A 432 13.88 3.32 18.58
N PRO A 433 12.64 3.11 18.06
CA PRO A 433 11.46 2.87 18.89
C PRO A 433 11.38 1.43 19.43
N LEU A 434 10.92 1.32 20.67
CA LEU A 434 10.46 0.06 21.30
C LEU A 434 8.95 0.11 21.52
N LEU A 435 8.22 -0.90 21.04
CA LEU A 435 6.78 -1.03 21.23
C LEU A 435 6.50 -1.94 22.43
N LEU A 436 5.79 -1.43 23.44
CA LEU A 436 5.24 -2.22 24.54
C LEU A 436 3.77 -2.50 24.24
N VAL A 437 3.46 -3.72 23.82
CA VAL A 437 2.13 -4.13 23.35
C VAL A 437 1.59 -5.32 24.15
N PRO A 438 0.26 -5.49 24.30
CA PRO A 438 -0.30 -6.68 24.95
C PRO A 438 0.10 -7.95 24.20
N ARG A 439 0.33 -9.06 24.90
CA ARG A 439 0.63 -10.35 24.24
C ARG A 439 -0.57 -10.89 23.45
N GLY A 440 -0.29 -11.42 22.27
CA GLY A 440 -1.27 -12.05 21.38
C GLY A 440 -1.69 -11.17 20.19
N ASN A 441 -2.58 -11.71 19.35
CA ASN A 441 -2.92 -11.18 18.02
C ASN A 441 -3.20 -9.67 18.00
N PHE A 442 -3.89 -9.14 19.00
CA PHE A 442 -4.18 -7.70 19.13
C PHE A 442 -2.91 -6.84 19.15
N GLY A 443 -1.95 -7.15 20.03
CA GLY A 443 -0.69 -6.42 20.10
C GLY A 443 0.22 -6.69 18.90
N ASP A 444 0.13 -7.88 18.31
CA ASP A 444 0.86 -8.22 17.09
C ASP A 444 0.39 -7.40 15.88
N ARG A 445 -0.92 -7.21 15.67
CA ARG A 445 -1.45 -6.33 14.59
C ARG A 445 -1.03 -4.88 14.79
N ILE A 446 -1.09 -4.36 16.01
CA ILE A 446 -0.68 -2.98 16.32
C ILE A 446 0.82 -2.78 16.08
N ALA A 447 1.65 -3.73 16.54
CA ALA A 447 3.09 -3.69 16.27
C ALA A 447 3.39 -3.76 14.75
N GLN A 448 2.61 -4.55 14.00
CA GLN A 448 2.72 -4.65 12.56
C GLN A 448 2.36 -3.34 11.85
N ALA A 449 1.26 -2.70 12.24
CA ALA A 449 0.80 -1.44 11.66
C ALA A 449 1.83 -0.31 11.89
N PHE A 450 2.33 -0.18 13.12
CA PHE A 450 3.42 0.75 13.46
C PHE A 450 4.66 0.47 12.61
N ALA A 451 5.15 -0.78 12.57
CA ALA A 451 6.40 -1.13 11.89
C ALA A 451 6.31 -0.95 10.36
N ASN A 452 5.15 -1.26 9.77
CA ASN A 452 4.90 -1.03 8.35
C ASN A 452 4.97 0.46 8.02
N GLU A 453 4.35 1.33 8.81
CA GLU A 453 4.37 2.79 8.60
C GLU A 453 5.77 3.38 8.85
N TRP A 454 6.43 2.96 9.93
CA TRP A 454 7.80 3.35 10.24
C TRP A 454 8.76 3.06 9.09
N GLN A 455 8.62 1.91 8.43
CA GLN A 455 9.41 1.56 7.25
C GLN A 455 9.07 2.42 6.03
N LYS A 456 7.80 2.79 5.79
CA LYS A 456 7.42 3.73 4.71
C LYS A 456 8.08 5.10 4.89
N LEU A 457 8.26 5.54 6.14
CA LEU A 457 8.93 6.80 6.49
C LEU A 457 10.46 6.73 6.32
N GLY A 458 11.03 5.55 6.06
CA GLY A 458 12.47 5.31 5.93
C GLY A 458 13.15 4.83 7.21
N GLY A 459 12.38 4.40 8.22
CA GLY A 459 12.88 3.85 9.47
C GLY A 459 13.40 2.41 9.36
N GLN A 460 14.30 2.05 10.26
CA GLN A 460 14.85 0.69 10.40
C GLN A 460 13.88 -0.25 11.14
N THR A 461 14.27 -1.53 11.29
CA THR A 461 13.47 -2.55 11.98
C THR A 461 13.10 -2.14 13.42
N VAL A 462 11.80 -2.12 13.69
CA VAL A 462 11.23 -1.78 15.01
C VAL A 462 11.31 -2.97 15.97
N LEU A 463 11.50 -2.71 17.26
CA LEU A 463 11.48 -3.72 18.31
C LEU A 463 10.12 -3.74 19.03
N LYS A 464 9.62 -4.92 19.41
CA LYS A 464 8.45 -5.09 20.29
C LYS A 464 8.75 -5.91 21.53
N GLN A 465 8.04 -5.64 22.62
CA GLN A 465 8.02 -6.44 23.83
C GLN A 465 6.57 -6.67 24.27
N GLY A 466 6.24 -7.93 24.57
CA GLY A 466 4.90 -8.33 25.02
C GLY A 466 4.67 -8.07 26.51
N LEU A 467 3.79 -7.12 26.82
CA LEU A 467 3.28 -6.83 28.15
C LEU A 467 2.49 -8.02 28.71
N GLY A 468 2.76 -8.36 29.98
CA GLY A 468 1.94 -9.29 30.74
C GLY A 468 0.70 -8.61 31.32
N SER A 469 -0.13 -9.40 32.01
CA SER A 469 -1.27 -8.89 32.77
C SER A 469 -0.85 -7.89 33.86
N ALA A 470 -1.79 -7.05 34.32
CA ALA A 470 -1.56 -6.13 35.43
C ALA A 470 -1.03 -6.82 36.71
N GLY A 471 -1.35 -8.09 36.94
CA GLY A 471 -0.80 -8.89 38.04
C GLY A 471 0.69 -9.24 37.86
N GLU A 472 1.11 -9.58 36.64
CA GLU A 472 2.52 -9.78 36.29
C GLU A 472 3.30 -8.47 36.36
N LEU A 473 2.72 -7.36 35.88
CA LEU A 473 3.32 -6.03 35.96
C LEU A 473 3.57 -5.63 37.42
N ARG A 474 2.57 -5.76 38.30
CA ARG A 474 2.73 -5.53 39.75
C ARG A 474 3.83 -6.40 40.37
N SER A 475 3.92 -7.66 39.95
CA SER A 475 4.94 -8.60 40.45
C SER A 475 6.35 -8.29 39.94
N SER A 476 6.50 -7.51 38.87
CA SER A 476 7.78 -7.21 38.21
C SER A 476 8.26 -5.77 38.41
N ILE A 477 7.53 -4.91 39.15
CA ILE A 477 7.91 -3.51 39.42
C ILE A 477 9.36 -3.39 39.89
N GLY A 478 9.78 -4.22 40.87
CA GLY A 478 11.14 -4.20 41.41
C GLY A 478 12.26 -4.63 40.46
N SER A 479 11.90 -5.19 39.29
CA SER A 479 12.85 -5.55 38.22
C SER A 479 12.86 -4.57 37.04
N GLY A 480 11.90 -3.63 36.99
CA GLY A 480 11.74 -2.66 35.91
C GLY A 480 11.37 -3.27 34.55
N ILE A 481 11.23 -2.42 33.53
CA ILE A 481 11.08 -2.84 32.13
C ILE A 481 12.41 -2.69 31.42
N ARG A 482 12.88 -3.76 30.77
CA ARG A 482 14.11 -3.70 29.98
C ARG A 482 13.84 -3.00 28.65
N LEU A 483 14.70 -2.08 28.23
CA LEU A 483 14.60 -1.41 26.93
C LEU A 483 15.13 -2.30 25.80
N THR A 484 14.55 -3.49 25.64
CA THR A 484 14.97 -4.53 24.69
C THR A 484 13.74 -5.29 24.19
N GLY A 485 13.67 -5.60 22.89
CA GLY A 485 12.55 -6.32 22.31
C GLY A 485 12.96 -7.32 21.23
N THR A 486 11.98 -8.01 20.65
CA THR A 486 12.14 -8.81 19.44
C THR A 486 11.84 -7.96 18.19
N PRO A 487 12.56 -8.15 17.07
CA PRO A 487 12.23 -7.48 15.81
C PRO A 487 10.80 -7.74 15.34
N VAL A 488 10.12 -6.70 14.88
CA VAL A 488 8.86 -6.82 14.12
C VAL A 488 9.19 -7.07 12.66
N MET A 489 8.73 -8.18 12.11
CA MET A 489 8.94 -8.53 10.71
C MET A 489 7.85 -7.88 9.85
N THR A 490 8.20 -7.10 8.85
CA THR A 490 7.26 -6.56 7.84
C THR A 490 7.28 -7.39 6.57
N SER A 491 6.21 -7.32 5.76
CA SER A 491 6.11 -7.99 4.47
C SER A 491 7.23 -7.59 3.49
N ASN A 492 7.72 -6.34 3.57
CA ASN A 492 8.88 -5.87 2.80
C ASN A 492 10.23 -6.34 3.37
N THR A 493 10.27 -6.92 4.57
CA THR A 493 11.43 -7.62 5.15
C THR A 493 11.32 -9.14 5.03
N ALA A 494 10.55 -9.64 4.06
CA ALA A 494 10.65 -11.02 3.59
C ALA A 494 12.13 -11.35 3.40
N ALA A 495 12.63 -12.31 4.18
CA ALA A 495 14.06 -12.48 4.38
C ALA A 495 14.77 -12.59 3.03
N PRO A 496 15.80 -11.76 2.76
CA PRO A 496 16.67 -11.99 1.62
C PRO A 496 17.14 -13.43 1.71
N ALA A 497 16.98 -14.20 0.62
CA ALA A 497 17.53 -15.55 0.54
C ALA A 497 18.98 -15.48 1.00
N GLN A 498 19.31 -16.19 2.09
CA GLN A 498 20.52 -15.94 2.88
C GLN A 498 21.72 -15.75 1.95
N ALA A 499 22.22 -14.52 1.85
CA ALA A 499 23.33 -14.23 0.97
C ALA A 499 24.53 -15.05 1.46
N GLN A 500 24.91 -16.05 0.69
CA GLN A 500 26.00 -16.94 1.05
C GLN A 500 27.30 -16.19 0.79
N GLY A 501 28.19 -16.16 1.79
CA GLY A 501 29.47 -15.47 1.68
C GLY A 501 30.28 -16.01 0.50
N VAL A 502 30.76 -15.12 -0.37
CA VAL A 502 31.43 -15.52 -1.61
C VAL A 502 32.90 -15.79 -1.30
N THR A 503 33.37 -17.01 -1.57
CA THR A 503 34.78 -17.37 -1.45
C THR A 503 35.50 -17.17 -2.77
N ILE A 504 36.45 -16.24 -2.82
CA ILE A 504 37.32 -16.00 -3.98
C ILE A 504 38.76 -16.22 -3.54
N GLY A 505 39.50 -17.10 -4.22
CA GLY A 505 40.94 -17.32 -3.95
C GLY A 505 41.28 -17.81 -2.53
N GLY A 506 40.34 -18.45 -1.84
CA GLY A 506 40.52 -18.90 -0.45
C GLY A 506 40.17 -17.87 0.63
N ILE A 507 39.70 -16.67 0.25
CA ILE A 507 39.17 -15.67 1.17
C ILE A 507 37.64 -15.66 1.03
N THR A 508 36.93 -16.00 2.12
CA THR A 508 35.46 -15.88 2.20
C THR A 508 35.09 -14.46 2.61
N ILE A 509 34.41 -13.73 1.72
CA ILE A 509 33.79 -12.44 2.06
C ILE A 509 32.41 -12.76 2.65
N PRO A 510 32.15 -12.49 3.95
CA PRO A 510 30.82 -12.69 4.52
C PRO A 510 29.83 -11.73 3.87
N ALA A 511 28.57 -12.15 3.77
CA ALA A 511 27.53 -11.25 3.26
C ALA A 511 27.31 -10.04 4.20
N PRO A 512 26.83 -8.91 3.66
CA PRO A 512 26.40 -7.79 4.48
C PRO A 512 25.38 -8.24 5.53
N PRO A 513 25.49 -7.80 6.80
CA PRO A 513 24.49 -8.12 7.81
C PRO A 513 23.14 -7.53 7.43
N THR A 514 22.06 -8.27 7.66
CA THR A 514 20.69 -7.78 7.44
C THR A 514 20.32 -6.72 8.48
N ASP A 515 19.34 -5.85 8.21
CA ASP A 515 18.87 -4.85 9.19
C ASP A 515 18.48 -5.48 10.54
N ALA A 516 17.86 -6.67 10.52
CA ALA A 516 17.56 -7.43 11.73
C ALA A 516 18.84 -7.88 12.49
N GLN A 517 19.91 -8.23 11.79
CA GLN A 517 21.22 -8.56 12.38
C GLN A 517 21.98 -7.30 12.84
N ILE A 518 21.80 -6.16 12.18
CA ILE A 518 22.35 -4.87 12.61
C ILE A 518 21.65 -4.44 13.91
N VAL A 519 20.33 -4.53 13.99
CA VAL A 519 19.56 -4.18 15.20
C VAL A 519 19.80 -5.17 16.34
N GLN A 520 19.91 -6.48 16.08
CA GLN A 520 20.26 -7.48 17.11
C GLN A 520 21.74 -7.44 17.53
N GLY A 521 22.65 -7.18 16.60
CA GLY A 521 24.09 -7.07 16.85
C GLY A 521 24.49 -5.76 17.53
N SER A 522 23.69 -4.70 17.35
CA SER A 522 23.80 -3.43 18.06
C SER A 522 23.24 -3.55 19.48
N SER A 523 23.97 -4.23 20.38
CA SER A 523 23.76 -4.26 21.83
C SER A 523 23.99 -2.90 22.53
N GLY A 524 23.81 -1.80 21.81
CA GLY A 524 24.04 -0.41 22.21
C GLY A 524 23.34 0.62 21.30
N GLY A 525 22.43 0.21 20.40
CA GLY A 525 21.51 1.13 19.74
C GLY A 525 20.44 1.57 20.74
N ALA A 526 20.74 2.56 21.57
CA ALA A 526 19.89 2.96 22.69
C ALA A 526 18.48 3.34 22.21
N VAL A 527 17.47 2.67 22.76
CA VAL A 527 16.05 2.97 22.54
C VAL A 527 15.82 4.45 22.90
N ASP A 528 15.42 5.25 21.91
CA ASP A 528 15.25 6.71 22.05
C ASP A 528 13.79 7.11 22.35
N SER A 529 12.89 6.14 22.22
CA SER A 529 11.46 6.30 22.34
C SER A 529 10.76 4.97 22.61
N VAL A 530 9.68 5.01 23.38
CA VAL A 530 8.86 3.85 23.72
C VAL A 530 7.40 4.19 23.41
N TYR A 531 6.72 3.36 22.62
CA TYR A 531 5.26 3.46 22.41
C TYR A 531 4.55 2.40 23.24
N VAL A 532 3.61 2.81 24.09
CA VAL A 532 2.95 1.94 25.08
C VAL A 532 1.47 1.79 24.74
N VAL A 533 1.06 0.56 24.46
CA VAL A 533 -0.33 0.19 24.20
C VAL A 533 -0.87 -0.53 25.43
N ALA A 534 -1.42 0.26 26.36
CA ALA A 534 -1.85 -0.21 27.67
C ALA A 534 -3.17 0.45 28.08
N THR A 535 -3.87 -0.14 29.04
CA THR A 535 -4.96 0.56 29.77
C THR A 535 -4.38 1.56 30.78
N GLN A 536 -5.20 2.51 31.25
CA GLN A 536 -4.75 3.51 32.23
C GLN A 536 -4.09 2.91 33.47
N SER A 537 -4.67 1.83 34.02
CA SER A 537 -4.20 1.13 35.23
C SER A 537 -2.99 0.22 35.00
N GLU A 538 -2.64 -0.06 33.75
CA GLU A 538 -1.39 -0.69 33.35
C GLU A 538 -0.31 0.37 33.12
N LEU A 539 -0.66 1.52 32.52
CA LEU A 539 0.29 2.61 32.28
C LEU A 539 0.83 3.22 33.59
N THR A 540 0.00 3.35 34.64
CA THR A 540 0.46 3.76 35.99
C THR A 540 1.48 2.81 36.61
N LEU A 541 1.52 1.54 36.18
CA LEU A 541 2.55 0.57 36.57
C LEU A 541 3.78 0.64 35.66
N ILE A 542 3.55 0.76 34.35
CA ILE A 542 4.59 0.78 33.31
C ILE A 542 5.47 2.04 33.39
N LYS A 543 4.88 3.22 33.60
CA LYS A 543 5.61 4.50 33.60
C LYS A 543 6.72 4.55 34.68
N PRO A 544 6.47 4.23 35.96
CA PRO A 544 7.53 4.09 36.96
C PRO A 544 8.61 3.06 36.59
N MET A 545 8.22 1.92 36.01
CA MET A 545 9.16 0.87 35.59
C MET A 545 10.06 1.33 34.43
N LEU A 546 9.59 2.21 33.55
CA LEU A 546 10.37 2.86 32.50
C LEU A 546 11.29 3.95 33.08
N ASP A 547 10.79 4.79 34.00
CA ASP A 547 11.58 5.84 34.66
C ASP A 547 12.77 5.29 35.46
N MET A 548 12.62 4.08 36.03
CA MET A 548 13.69 3.31 36.70
C MET A 548 14.68 2.64 35.73
N SER A 549 14.25 2.29 34.51
CA SER A 549 15.09 1.58 33.54
C SER A 549 16.16 2.47 32.87
N GLY A 550 15.90 3.79 32.80
CA GLY A 550 16.82 4.76 32.22
C GLY A 550 17.83 5.30 33.24
N SER A 551 19.08 4.81 33.19
CA SER A 551 20.22 5.34 33.96
C SER A 551 21.17 6.17 33.08
N GLY A 552 21.07 7.50 33.16
CA GLY A 552 21.97 8.42 32.45
C GLY A 552 21.29 9.33 31.41
N ARG A 553 22.10 10.03 30.61
CA ARG A 553 21.76 11.28 29.90
C ARG A 553 20.66 11.24 28.82
N SER A 554 20.10 10.07 28.48
CA SER A 554 19.02 9.95 27.51
C SER A 554 17.97 8.94 27.99
N ARG A 555 16.96 9.40 28.72
CA ARG A 555 15.73 8.62 28.93
C ARG A 555 14.95 8.60 27.60
N PRO A 556 14.35 7.46 27.19
CA PRO A 556 13.49 7.43 26.02
C PRO A 556 12.26 8.31 26.24
N SER A 557 11.77 8.96 25.18
CA SER A 557 10.47 9.64 25.23
C SER A 557 9.35 8.59 25.26
N VAL A 558 8.40 8.73 26.17
CA VAL A 558 7.29 7.78 26.31
C VAL A 558 6.07 8.33 25.57
N TYR A 559 5.56 7.54 24.65
CA TYR A 559 4.31 7.76 23.93
C TYR A 559 3.32 6.70 24.38
N ALA A 560 2.04 7.04 24.57
CA ALA A 560 1.01 6.10 25.00
C ALA A 560 -0.22 6.19 24.11
N SER A 561 -0.87 5.05 23.86
CA SER A 561 -2.10 5.05 23.07
C SER A 561 -3.31 5.55 23.87
N SER A 562 -4.32 6.02 23.16
CA SER A 562 -5.63 6.51 23.63
C SER A 562 -6.31 5.59 24.66
N ARG A 563 -6.01 4.28 24.60
CA ARG A 563 -6.45 3.26 25.58
C ARG A 563 -6.02 3.55 27.02
N SER A 564 -4.94 4.32 27.20
CA SER A 564 -4.47 4.79 28.50
C SER A 564 -5.16 6.07 28.99
N TYR A 565 -5.85 6.79 28.11
CA TYR A 565 -6.55 8.02 28.45
C TYR A 565 -7.97 7.74 28.98
N GLN A 566 -8.37 8.45 30.04
CA GLN A 566 -9.76 8.49 30.51
C GLN A 566 -10.16 9.94 30.84
N ALA A 567 -11.33 10.35 30.36
CA ALA A 567 -11.91 11.65 30.70
C ALA A 567 -12.22 11.72 32.20
N GLY A 568 -11.86 12.84 32.84
CA GLY A 568 -12.03 13.02 34.29
C GLY A 568 -10.93 12.42 35.16
N ALA A 569 -9.84 11.89 34.57
CA ALA A 569 -8.65 11.54 35.33
C ALA A 569 -8.12 12.78 36.10
N GLY A 570 -8.05 12.65 37.43
CA GLY A 570 -7.76 13.77 38.33
C GLY A 570 -6.35 14.36 38.18
N PRO A 571 -6.05 15.46 38.89
CA PRO A 571 -4.73 16.11 38.86
C PRO A 571 -3.57 15.14 39.13
N ASP A 572 -3.76 14.19 40.05
CA ASP A 572 -2.74 13.22 40.45
C ASP A 572 -2.30 12.33 39.27
N TYR A 573 -3.25 11.82 38.46
CA TYR A 573 -2.91 11.03 37.27
C TYR A 573 -2.13 11.87 36.23
N ARG A 574 -2.45 13.16 36.10
CA ARG A 574 -1.73 14.07 35.20
C ARG A 574 -0.30 14.34 35.67
N LEU A 575 -0.07 14.33 36.98
CA LEU A 575 1.27 14.41 37.59
C LEU A 575 2.03 13.09 37.40
N GLU A 576 1.40 11.93 37.62
CA GLU A 576 2.02 10.62 37.39
C GLU A 576 2.44 10.39 35.94
N MET A 577 1.67 10.93 34.97
CA MET A 577 1.94 10.83 33.54
C MET A 577 2.84 11.94 32.99
N GLU A 578 3.54 12.72 33.84
CA GLU A 578 4.45 13.76 33.36
C GLU A 578 5.52 13.18 32.41
N GLY A 579 5.65 13.81 31.24
CA GLY A 579 6.56 13.41 30.16
C GLY A 579 6.03 12.31 29.23
N VAL A 580 4.81 11.78 29.46
CA VAL A 580 4.10 10.94 28.47
C VAL A 580 3.40 11.83 27.45
N GLN A 581 3.55 11.51 26.17
CA GLN A 581 2.75 12.09 25.09
C GLN A 581 1.70 11.06 24.63
N PHE A 582 0.51 11.51 24.27
CA PHE A 582 -0.45 10.65 23.58
C PHE A 582 -0.20 10.69 22.05
N SER A 583 -0.74 9.72 21.32
CA SER A 583 -0.52 9.55 19.88
C SER A 583 -1.34 10.51 19.01
N ASP A 584 -2.38 11.13 19.58
CA ASP A 584 -3.40 11.97 18.96
C ASP A 584 -3.24 13.49 19.22
#